data_AF-A0A954RHS4-F1
#
_entry.id   AF-A0A954RHS4-F1
#
_cell.length_a   1.000
_cell.length_b   1.000
_cell.length_c   1.000
_cell.angle_alpha   90.00
_cell.angle_beta   90.00
_cell.angle_gamma   90.00
#
_symmetry.space_group_name_H-M   'P 1'
#
loop_
_entity.id
_entity.type
_entity.pdbx_description
1 polymer ?
#
loop_
_entity_poly.entity_id
_entity_poly.type
_entity_poly.pdbx_seq_one_letter_code
_entity_poly.pdbx_strand_id
1 'polypeptide(L)'
;MAFVALLMIAALLAAYRMGYERGRMLGPVVPATFSVDRVYTREYEVADIVKSEADAALLIKAIQENVESDSWDVVGGYGEVTCASKSGTLTLSHVLSGHLSMIQYLGLVRENMAVGSVGLEVAVQDATHVWLSNQATRHK
;
A
#
# COMPACT_ATOMS: atom_id res chain seq x y z
N MET A 1 19.09 -21.91 33.36
CA MET A 1 18.04 -20.86 33.46
C MET A 1 18.08 -19.88 32.27
N ALA A 2 19.22 -19.25 31.95
CA ALA A 2 19.30 -18.27 30.85
C ALA A 2 18.99 -18.82 29.44
N PHE A 3 19.38 -20.08 29.15
CA PHE A 3 19.16 -20.70 27.84
C PHE A 3 17.68 -20.97 27.54
N VAL A 4 16.89 -21.32 28.56
CA VAL A 4 15.44 -21.54 28.44
C VAL A 4 14.71 -20.22 28.17
N ALA A 5 15.12 -19.14 28.83
CA ALA A 5 14.57 -17.81 28.60
C ALA A 5 14.83 -17.31 27.17
N LEU A 6 16.04 -17.55 26.64
CA LEU A 6 16.42 -17.19 25.27
C LEU A 6 15.59 -17.94 24.22
N LEU A 7 15.35 -19.24 24.45
CA LEU A 7 14.49 -20.04 23.58
C LEU A 7 13.02 -19.59 23.62
N MET A 8 12.52 -19.19 24.78
CA MET A 8 11.15 -18.65 24.91
C MET A 8 10.98 -17.32 24.17
N ILE A 9 11.97 -16.43 24.24
CA ILE A 9 11.96 -15.15 23.52
C ILE A 9 12.03 -15.39 22.01
N ALA A 10 12.87 -16.30 21.54
CA ALA A 10 12.96 -16.67 20.13
C ALA A 10 11.64 -17.29 19.62
N ALA A 11 10.99 -18.13 20.41
CA ALA A 11 9.70 -18.72 20.07
C ALA A 11 8.57 -17.67 20.01
N LEU A 12 8.56 -16.69 20.92
CA LEU A 12 7.63 -15.56 20.90
C LEU A 12 7.82 -14.68 19.66
N LEU A 13 9.06 -14.35 19.31
CA LEU A 13 9.39 -13.58 18.10
C LEU A 13 9.03 -14.33 16.83
N ALA A 14 9.30 -15.64 16.76
CA ALA A 14 8.94 -16.47 15.63
C ALA A 14 7.41 -16.59 15.49
N ALA A 15 6.67 -16.79 16.58
CA ALA A 15 5.21 -16.82 16.57
C ALA A 15 4.60 -15.46 16.18
N TYR A 16 5.18 -14.36 16.66
CA TYR A 16 4.79 -13.01 16.26
C TYR A 16 5.01 -12.78 14.77
N ARG A 17 6.20 -13.13 14.25
CA ARG A 17 6.51 -13.02 12.83
C ARG A 17 5.57 -13.89 11.98
N MET A 18 5.29 -15.12 12.42
CA MET A 18 4.41 -16.03 11.71
C MET A 18 2.94 -15.56 11.73
N GLY A 19 2.50 -14.93 12.82
CA GLY A 19 1.19 -14.27 12.93
C GLY A 19 1.07 -13.03 12.06
N TYR A 20 2.14 -12.22 12.00
CA TYR A 20 2.24 -11.03 11.15
C TYR A 20 2.21 -11.39 9.65
N GLU A 21 2.98 -12.41 9.23
CA GLU A 21 2.99 -12.92 7.86
C GLU A 21 1.66 -13.59 7.46
N ARG A 22 0.98 -14.28 8.39
CA ARG A 22 -0.39 -14.78 8.17
C ARG A 22 -1.42 -13.66 8.08
N GLY A 23 -1.30 -12.62 8.90
CA GLY A 23 -2.12 -11.42 8.81
C GLY A 23 -1.95 -10.69 7.47
N ARG A 24 -0.73 -10.72 6.91
CA ARG A 24 -0.45 -10.26 5.53
C ARG A 24 -1.14 -11.10 4.45
N MET A 25 -1.18 -12.43 4.60
CA MET A 25 -1.76 -13.33 3.59
C MET A 25 -3.30 -13.38 3.59
N LEU A 26 -3.95 -13.09 4.72
CA LEU A 26 -5.41 -13.23 4.85
C LEU A 26 -6.22 -12.07 4.27
N GLY A 27 -5.57 -11.07 3.67
CA GLY A 27 -6.26 -9.85 3.28
C GLY A 27 -6.83 -9.12 4.51
N PRO A 28 -7.65 -8.08 4.31
CA PRO A 28 -8.10 -7.23 5.42
C PRO A 28 -8.82 -8.02 6.52
N VAL A 29 -8.49 -7.76 7.79
CA VAL A 29 -9.45 -7.97 8.89
C VAL A 29 -10.53 -6.92 8.68
N VAL A 30 -11.58 -7.31 7.95
CA VAL A 30 -12.72 -6.44 7.67
C VAL A 30 -13.56 -6.39 8.95
N PRO A 31 -13.76 -5.23 9.59
CA PRO A 31 -14.78 -5.12 10.63
C PRO A 31 -16.13 -5.55 10.02
N ALA A 32 -16.93 -6.30 10.76
CA ALA A 32 -18.20 -6.87 10.28
C ALA A 32 -19.21 -5.81 9.77
N THR A 33 -18.92 -4.53 9.98
CA THR A 33 -19.67 -3.37 9.50
C THR A 33 -18.75 -2.40 8.75
N PHE A 34 -18.62 -2.58 7.43
CA PHE A 34 -18.06 -1.55 6.55
C PHE A 34 -19.18 -0.62 6.08
N SER A 35 -19.01 0.68 6.26
CA SER A 35 -19.82 1.70 5.60
C SER A 35 -19.07 2.14 4.36
N VAL A 36 -19.73 2.08 3.20
CA VAL A 36 -19.14 2.43 1.90
C VAL A 36 -18.73 3.91 1.86
N ASP A 37 -19.37 4.75 2.66
CA ASP A 37 -19.16 6.21 2.69
C ASP A 37 -18.28 6.67 3.85
N ARG A 38 -17.78 5.74 4.67
CA ARG A 38 -16.96 6.09 5.83
C ARG A 38 -15.48 6.10 5.47
N VAL A 39 -14.86 7.25 5.68
CA VAL A 39 -13.39 7.39 5.63
C VAL A 39 -12.78 6.70 6.83
N TYR A 40 -11.76 5.88 6.60
CA TYR A 40 -10.90 5.33 7.64
C TYR A 40 -9.44 5.41 7.21
N THR A 41 -8.54 5.42 8.20
CA THR A 41 -7.10 5.55 7.98
C THR A 41 -6.42 4.20 8.13
N ARG A 42 -5.52 3.87 7.20
CA ARG A 42 -4.74 2.63 7.23
C ARG A 42 -3.32 2.85 6.75
N GLU A 43 -2.41 2.10 7.36
CA GLU A 43 -1.01 2.03 6.96
C GLU A 43 -0.77 0.87 5.99
N TYR A 44 0.07 1.14 5.00
CA TYR A 44 0.54 0.23 3.96
C TYR A 44 2.04 0.17 4.03
N GLU A 45 2.58 -1.05 4.14
CA GLU A 45 4.01 -1.27 4.00
C GLU A 45 4.40 -1.01 2.55
N VAL A 46 5.37 -0.11 2.33
CA VAL A 46 5.94 0.25 1.03
C VAL A 46 7.47 0.31 1.11
N ALA A 47 8.08 -0.23 2.17
CA ALA A 47 9.53 -0.27 2.37
C ALA A 47 10.25 -1.03 1.24
N ASP A 48 9.55 -1.94 0.56
CA ASP A 48 10.02 -2.65 -0.62
C ASP A 48 10.14 -1.74 -1.85
N ILE A 49 9.26 -0.74 -1.96
CA ILE A 49 9.12 0.19 -3.09
C ILE A 49 9.90 1.49 -2.85
N VAL A 50 9.73 2.10 -1.68
CA VAL A 50 10.22 3.45 -1.33
C VAL A 50 11.55 3.34 -0.58
N LYS A 51 12.62 3.86 -1.18
CA LYS A 51 13.97 3.87 -0.57
C LYS A 51 14.44 5.26 -0.18
N SER A 52 13.78 6.30 -0.69
CA SER A 52 14.13 7.70 -0.48
C SER A 52 12.90 8.60 -0.35
N GLU A 53 13.10 9.84 0.08
CA GLU A 53 12.04 10.86 0.08
C GLU A 53 11.56 11.19 -1.34
N ALA A 54 12.45 11.11 -2.34
CA ALA A 54 12.09 11.28 -3.74
C ALA A 54 11.16 10.16 -4.23
N ASP A 55 11.43 8.91 -3.85
CA ASP A 55 10.58 7.77 -4.16
C ASP A 55 9.19 7.91 -3.52
N ALA A 56 9.15 8.39 -2.27
CA ALA A 56 7.91 8.64 -1.56
C ALA A 56 7.06 9.70 -2.27
N ALA A 57 7.68 10.82 -2.67
CA ALA A 57 7.01 11.88 -3.40
C ALA A 57 6.51 11.41 -4.78
N LEU A 58 7.31 10.63 -5.49
CA LEU A 58 6.95 10.05 -6.78
C LEU A 58 5.75 9.11 -6.65
N LEU A 59 5.78 8.20 -5.66
CA LEU A 59 4.69 7.26 -5.41
C LEU A 59 3.39 7.97 -5.01
N ILE A 60 3.47 8.95 -4.09
CA ILE A 60 2.30 9.76 -3.68
C ILE A 60 1.69 10.47 -4.88
N LYS A 61 2.53 11.15 -5.69
CA LYS A 61 2.06 11.88 -6.87
C LYS A 61 1.34 10.94 -7.84
N ALA A 62 1.94 9.80 -8.14
CA ALA A 62 1.35 8.84 -9.07
C ALA A 62 0.02 8.26 -8.56
N ILE A 63 -0.10 8.03 -7.25
CA ILE A 63 -1.37 7.64 -6.63
C ILE A 63 -2.41 8.76 -6.80
N GLN A 64 -2.07 9.99 -6.42
CA GLN A 64 -3.01 11.12 -6.45
C GLN A 64 -3.51 11.42 -7.88
N GLU A 65 -2.66 11.24 -8.89
CA GLU A 65 -3.01 11.51 -10.28
C GLU A 65 -3.86 10.40 -10.92
N ASN A 66 -3.77 9.15 -10.44
CA ASN A 66 -4.32 7.99 -11.16
C ASN A 66 -5.35 7.17 -10.38
N VAL A 67 -5.30 7.19 -9.05
CA VAL A 67 -6.19 6.39 -8.20
C VAL A 67 -7.25 7.32 -7.64
N GLU A 68 -8.50 7.21 -8.09
CA GLU A 68 -9.61 8.07 -7.60
C GLU A 68 -9.22 9.57 -7.64
N SER A 69 -8.74 10.07 -8.78
CA SER A 69 -8.02 11.36 -8.85
C SER A 69 -8.83 12.60 -8.44
N ASP A 70 -10.16 12.50 -8.41
CA ASP A 70 -11.09 13.53 -7.95
C ASP A 70 -11.40 13.46 -6.44
N SER A 71 -10.94 12.41 -5.75
CA SER A 71 -11.24 12.18 -4.34
C SER A 71 -10.21 12.75 -3.38
N TRP A 72 -9.06 13.24 -3.85
CA TRP A 72 -7.95 13.69 -2.98
C TRP A 72 -8.13 15.11 -2.45
N ASP A 73 -7.67 15.33 -1.22
CA ASP A 73 -7.65 16.61 -0.50
C ASP A 73 -7.01 17.75 -1.31
N VAL A 74 -5.93 17.47 -2.04
CA VAL A 74 -5.23 18.41 -2.93
C VAL A 74 -6.11 19.01 -4.03
N VAL A 75 -7.19 18.34 -4.40
CA VAL A 75 -8.20 18.81 -5.37
C VAL A 75 -9.56 19.13 -4.73
N GLY A 76 -9.62 19.17 -3.39
CA GLY A 76 -10.84 19.47 -2.62
C GLY A 76 -11.68 18.24 -2.25
N GLY A 77 -11.16 17.03 -2.45
CA GLY A 77 -11.78 15.77 -2.02
C GLY A 77 -11.53 15.44 -0.54
N TYR A 78 -11.94 14.23 -0.13
CA TYR A 78 -11.89 13.75 1.26
C TYR A 78 -10.74 12.79 1.54
N GLY A 79 -10.03 12.34 0.51
CA GLY A 79 -8.96 11.36 0.58
C GLY A 79 -7.63 12.02 0.92
N GLU A 80 -6.84 11.39 1.77
CA GLU A 80 -5.50 11.86 2.14
C GLU A 80 -4.51 10.71 1.98
N VAL A 81 -3.33 11.00 1.44
CA VAL A 81 -2.23 10.04 1.36
C VAL A 81 -0.92 10.70 1.76
N THR A 82 -0.21 10.05 2.67
CA THR A 82 1.12 10.48 3.13
C THR A 82 2.05 9.28 3.17
N CYS A 83 3.36 9.52 3.04
CA CYS A 83 4.35 8.45 3.02
C CYS A 83 5.56 8.85 3.86
N ALA A 84 5.83 8.05 4.89
CA ALA A 84 7.03 8.17 5.70
C ALA A 84 8.12 7.28 5.11
N SER A 85 8.99 7.87 4.28
CA SER A 85 10.10 7.17 3.61
C SER A 85 11.01 6.42 4.58
N LYS A 86 11.27 7.00 5.77
CA LYS A 86 12.13 6.40 6.81
C LYS A 86 11.54 5.14 7.44
N SER A 87 10.22 5.05 7.57
CA SER A 87 9.54 3.85 8.09
C SER A 87 9.11 2.90 6.98
N GLY A 88 9.14 3.35 5.72
CA GLY A 88 8.62 2.61 4.58
C GLY A 88 7.11 2.37 4.72
N THR A 89 6.39 3.37 5.25
CA THR A 89 4.95 3.28 5.54
C THR A 89 4.22 4.37 4.77
N LEU A 90 3.19 3.96 4.03
CA LEU A 90 2.25 4.84 3.37
C LEU A 90 0.93 4.82 4.15
N THR A 91 0.50 5.98 4.63
CA THR A 91 -0.75 6.15 5.35
C THR A 91 -1.80 6.71 4.39
N LEU A 92 -2.92 6.01 4.26
CA LEU A 92 -4.06 6.39 3.43
C LEU A 92 -5.29 6.58 4.31
N SER A 93 -5.93 7.74 4.20
CA SER A 93 -7.28 7.99 4.72
C SER A 93 -8.25 8.02 3.55
N HIS A 94 -9.11 7.00 3.41
CA HIS A 94 -10.08 6.95 2.32
C HIS A 94 -11.31 6.10 2.69
N VAL A 95 -12.34 6.14 1.84
CA VAL A 95 -13.41 5.11 1.83
C VAL A 95 -12.91 3.78 1.26
N LEU A 96 -13.67 2.71 1.49
CA LEU A 96 -13.29 1.34 1.10
C LEU A 96 -12.90 1.18 -0.38
N SER A 97 -13.60 1.84 -1.30
CA SER A 97 -13.25 1.77 -2.73
C SER A 97 -11.82 2.25 -2.99
N GLY A 98 -11.43 3.41 -2.47
CA GLY A 98 -10.07 3.91 -2.63
C GLY A 98 -9.00 3.05 -1.94
N HIS A 99 -9.33 2.41 -0.80
CA HIS A 99 -8.43 1.42 -0.22
C HIS A 99 -8.22 0.19 -1.12
N LEU A 100 -9.27 -0.28 -1.81
CA LEU A 100 -9.16 -1.38 -2.76
C LEU A 100 -8.37 -0.96 -4.00
N SER A 101 -8.64 0.24 -4.54
CA SER A 101 -7.92 0.82 -5.67
C SER A 101 -6.44 1.00 -5.34
N MET A 102 -6.10 1.48 -4.14
CA MET A 102 -4.73 1.58 -3.63
C MET A 102 -4.01 0.22 -3.59
N ILE A 103 -4.66 -0.82 -3.05
CA ILE A 103 -4.06 -2.16 -2.97
C ILE A 103 -3.74 -2.70 -4.37
N GLN A 104 -4.68 -2.54 -5.31
CA GLN A 104 -4.49 -2.97 -6.70
C GLN A 104 -3.33 -2.22 -7.36
N TYR A 105 -3.30 -0.89 -7.20
CA TYR A 105 -2.26 -0.06 -7.78
C TYR A 105 -0.86 -0.38 -7.22
N LEU A 106 -0.73 -0.49 -5.90
CA LEU A 106 0.54 -0.91 -5.27
C LEU A 106 0.96 -2.32 -5.69
N GLY A 107 0.02 -3.22 -5.96
CA GLY A 107 0.28 -4.53 -6.54
C GLY A 107 0.97 -4.42 -7.90
N LEU A 108 0.42 -3.59 -8.80
CA LEU A 108 1.00 -3.35 -10.13
C LEU A 108 2.41 -2.76 -10.04
N VAL A 109 2.63 -1.79 -9.16
CA VAL A 109 3.97 -1.20 -8.96
C VAL A 109 4.98 -2.29 -8.55
N ARG A 110 4.62 -3.15 -7.60
CA ARG A 110 5.48 -4.26 -7.16
C ARG A 110 5.77 -5.27 -8.27
N GLU A 111 4.76 -5.63 -9.04
CA GLU A 111 4.92 -6.55 -10.18
C GLU A 111 5.91 -5.98 -11.19
N ASN A 112 5.77 -4.69 -11.55
CA ASN A 112 6.69 -4.05 -12.50
C ASN A 112 8.10 -3.89 -11.92
N MET A 113 8.25 -3.64 -10.61
CA MET A 113 9.55 -3.67 -9.93
C MET A 113 10.20 -5.06 -9.88
N ALA A 114 9.39 -6.14 -9.85
CA ALA A 114 9.90 -7.51 -9.84
C ALA A 114 10.33 -8.00 -11.23
N VAL A 115 9.67 -7.51 -12.28
CA VAL A 115 9.90 -7.92 -13.68
C VAL A 115 11.14 -7.27 -14.28
N GLY A 116 11.61 -6.14 -13.75
CA GLY A 116 12.81 -5.48 -14.24
C GLY A 116 13.65 -4.83 -13.13
N SER A 117 14.98 -4.86 -13.30
CA SER A 117 15.96 -4.10 -12.50
C SER A 117 15.88 -2.59 -12.76
N VAL A 118 14.70 -2.06 -13.02
CA VAL A 118 14.48 -0.67 -13.45
C VAL A 118 14.05 0.14 -12.24
N GLY A 119 14.52 1.40 -12.15
CA GLY A 119 14.21 2.28 -11.03
C GLY A 119 12.70 2.49 -10.84
N LEU A 120 12.31 2.91 -9.63
CA LEU A 120 10.90 3.09 -9.24
C LEU A 120 10.10 3.92 -10.26
N GLU A 121 10.70 4.94 -10.84
CA GLU A 121 10.08 5.80 -11.84
C GLU A 121 9.50 5.02 -13.02
N VAL A 122 10.25 4.06 -13.56
CA VAL A 122 9.79 3.24 -14.69
C VAL A 122 8.72 2.26 -14.23
N ALA A 123 8.90 1.63 -13.06
CA ALA A 123 7.89 0.71 -12.52
C ALA A 123 6.54 1.41 -12.27
N VAL A 124 6.57 2.65 -11.79
CA VAL A 124 5.37 3.48 -11.59
C VAL A 124 4.76 3.89 -12.94
N GLN A 125 5.58 4.25 -13.93
CA GLN A 125 5.10 4.58 -15.27
C GLN A 125 4.38 3.39 -15.93
N ASP A 126 4.98 2.20 -15.88
CA ASP A 126 4.41 0.98 -16.44
C ASP A 126 3.15 0.55 -15.68
N ALA A 127 3.17 0.61 -14.35
CA ALA A 127 2.00 0.35 -13.52
C ALA A 127 0.85 1.32 -13.84
N THR A 128 1.15 2.60 -14.06
CA THR A 128 0.17 3.62 -14.45
C THR A 128 -0.45 3.29 -15.81
N HIS A 129 0.36 2.91 -16.79
CA HIS A 129 -0.14 2.53 -18.10
C HIS A 129 -1.09 1.32 -18.03
N VAL A 130 -0.71 0.28 -17.27
CA VAL A 130 -1.57 -0.90 -17.04
C VAL A 130 -2.84 -0.52 -16.28
N TRP A 131 -2.72 0.30 -15.25
CA TRP A 131 -3.85 0.78 -14.45
C TRP A 131 -4.91 1.49 -15.30
N LEU A 132 -4.49 2.47 -16.11
CA LEU A 132 -5.40 3.24 -16.96
C LEU A 132 -6.07 2.36 -18.04
N SER A 133 -5.34 1.39 -18.60
CA SER A 133 -5.89 0.40 -19.53
C SER A 133 -7.01 -0.45 -18.88
N ASN A 134 -6.79 -0.87 -17.63
CA ASN A 134 -7.77 -1.64 -16.87
C ASN A 134 -9.01 -0.81 -16.50
N GLN A 135 -8.86 0.49 -16.23
CA GLN A 135 -10.00 1.37 -16.00
C GLN A 135 -10.83 1.56 -17.29
N ALA A 136 -10.17 1.77 -18.44
CA ALA A 136 -10.84 1.94 -19.72
C ALA A 136 -11.67 0.72 -20.19
N THR A 137 -11.29 -0.49 -19.75
CA THR A 137 -12.02 -1.73 -20.05
C THR A 137 -13.19 -1.99 -19.10
N ARG A 138 -13.19 -1.43 -17.88
CA ARG A 138 -14.31 -1.55 -16.92
C ARG A 138 -15.52 -0.66 -17.25
N HIS A 139 -15.33 0.35 -18.11
CA HIS A 139 -16.38 1.29 -18.52
C HIS A 139 -16.99 1.00 -19.91
N LYS A 140 -16.72 -0.18 -20.49
CA LYS A 140 -17.37 -0.67 -21.71
C LYS A 140 -18.34 -1.80 -21.38
#